data_AF-A0A966KZ39-F1
#
_entry.id   AF-A0A966KZ39-F1
#
_cell.length_a   1.000
_cell.length_b   1.000
_cell.length_c   1.000
_cell.angle_alpha   90.00
_cell.angle_beta   90.00
_cell.angle_gamma   90.00
#
_symmetry.space_group_name_H-M   'P 1'
#
loop_
_entity.id
_entity.type
_entity.pdbx_description
1 polymer ?
#
loop_
_entity_poly.entity_id
_entity_poly.type
_entity_poly.pdbx_seq_one_letter_code
_entity_poly.pdbx_strand_id
1 'polypeptide(L)'
;MDKAAIFKGSKEGIVLLVNPDLDFTSIVNFLSKTLEERKLFFSGASLLLDTNDRIFSEEELKNLGSLFQKYGVSFRIKGEEKIYGTEFLNLSNLQEEKMAVVTHTMRSGQSIKFDGSVVVLGDINEGAEVNASKNVYIFGIVRGIINAGEKIIS
;
A
#
# COMPACT_ATOMS: atom_id res chain seq x y z
N MET A 1 26.91 15.37 -17.25
CA MET A 1 27.45 15.00 -15.92
C MET A 1 28.45 13.87 -16.12
N ASP A 2 29.55 13.79 -15.37
CA ASP A 2 30.52 12.67 -15.54
C ASP A 2 30.08 11.38 -14.82
N LYS A 3 29.10 11.48 -13.91
CA LYS A 3 28.53 10.35 -13.15
C LYS A 3 27.16 9.98 -13.68
N ALA A 4 26.77 8.71 -13.49
CA ALA A 4 25.47 8.21 -13.93
C ALA A 4 24.29 8.83 -13.17
N ALA A 5 24.48 9.15 -11.89
CA ALA A 5 23.54 9.96 -11.12
C ALA A 5 24.23 10.67 -9.95
N ILE A 6 23.56 11.65 -9.34
CA ILE A 6 24.03 12.40 -8.19
C ILE A 6 22.93 12.49 -7.14
N PHE A 7 23.25 12.12 -5.89
CA PHE A 7 22.40 12.38 -4.74
C PHE A 7 22.75 13.75 -4.13
N LYS A 8 21.77 14.63 -3.96
CA LYS A 8 21.91 15.96 -3.35
C LYS A 8 20.94 16.10 -2.19
N GLY A 9 21.40 16.68 -1.08
CA GLY A 9 20.50 17.17 -0.04
C GLY A 9 19.84 18.48 -0.47
N SER A 10 18.55 18.62 -0.21
CA SER A 10 17.76 19.82 -0.50
C SER A 10 16.72 20.08 0.59
N LYS A 11 15.99 21.19 0.51
CA LYS A 11 14.84 21.47 1.39
C LYS A 11 13.71 20.45 1.22
N GLU A 12 13.63 19.80 0.06
CA GLU A 12 12.62 18.78 -0.28
C GLU A 12 13.09 17.36 0.10
N GLY A 13 14.23 17.24 0.79
CA GLY A 13 14.84 15.96 1.14
C GLY A 13 15.99 15.60 0.20
N ILE A 14 16.17 14.29 -0.03
CA ILE A 14 17.24 13.78 -0.89
C ILE A 14 16.75 13.77 -2.35
N VAL A 15 17.43 14.54 -3.20
CA VAL A 15 17.17 14.61 -4.63
C VAL A 15 18.16 13.72 -5.37
N LEU A 16 17.66 12.84 -6.23
CA LEU A 16 18.44 12.04 -7.15
C LEU A 16 18.37 12.68 -8.54
N LEU A 17 19.49 13.22 -9.02
CA LEU A 17 19.61 13.78 -10.38
C LEU A 17 20.24 12.72 -11.28
N VAL A 18 19.53 12.32 -12.33
CA VAL A 18 20.01 11.31 -13.28
C VAL A 18 20.68 11.97 -14.48
N ASN A 19 21.71 11.33 -15.02
CA ASN A 19 22.33 11.76 -16.26
C ASN A 19 21.49 11.30 -17.46
N PRO A 20 20.98 12.21 -18.31
CA PRO A 20 20.10 11.85 -19.42
C PRO A 20 20.82 11.09 -20.54
N ASP A 21 22.13 11.28 -20.69
CA ASP A 21 22.89 10.81 -21.86
C ASP A 21 23.38 9.35 -21.74
N LEU A 22 23.20 8.70 -20.58
CA LEU A 22 23.69 7.34 -20.31
C LEU A 22 22.57 6.31 -20.43
N ASP A 23 22.88 5.07 -20.80
CA ASP A 23 21.87 4.02 -20.84
C ASP A 23 21.35 3.65 -19.44
N PHE A 24 20.15 3.06 -19.40
CA PHE A 24 19.49 2.69 -18.14
C PHE A 24 20.28 1.64 -17.33
N THR A 25 20.97 0.72 -18.02
CA THR A 25 21.78 -0.31 -17.34
C THR A 25 22.94 0.33 -16.58
N SER A 26 23.61 1.31 -17.18
CA SER A 26 24.65 2.10 -16.53
C SER A 26 24.14 2.84 -15.30
N ILE A 27 22.93 3.43 -15.38
CA ILE A 27 22.27 4.09 -14.25
C ILE A 27 21.96 3.10 -13.13
N VAL A 28 21.32 1.96 -13.45
CA VAL A 28 20.95 0.93 -12.47
C VAL A 28 22.17 0.35 -11.76
N ASN A 29 23.25 0.06 -12.50
CA ASN A 29 24.48 -0.46 -11.93
C ASN A 29 25.11 0.52 -10.93
N PHE A 30 25.14 1.81 -11.28
CA PHE A 30 25.63 2.86 -10.40
C PHE A 30 24.77 2.99 -9.13
N LEU A 31 23.44 2.98 -9.28
CA LEU A 31 22.52 3.09 -8.16
C LEU A 31 22.59 1.89 -7.23
N SER A 32 22.61 0.67 -7.79
CA SER A 32 22.75 -0.58 -7.03
C SER A 32 24.01 -0.57 -6.17
N LYS A 33 25.16 -0.22 -6.76
CA LYS A 33 26.42 -0.09 -6.03
C LYS A 33 26.34 0.97 -4.92
N THR A 34 25.79 2.15 -5.23
CA THR A 34 25.70 3.26 -4.27
C THR A 34 24.77 2.95 -3.09
N LEU A 35 23.64 2.29 -3.35
CA LEU A 35 22.67 1.89 -2.34
C LEU A 35 23.24 0.78 -1.44
N GLU A 36 23.99 -0.17 -2.00
CA GLU A 36 24.64 -1.23 -1.23
C GLU A 36 25.71 -0.66 -0.30
N GLU A 37 26.61 0.19 -0.83
CA GLU A 37 27.69 0.82 -0.05
C GLU A 37 27.17 1.71 1.08
N ARG A 38 25.96 2.25 0.95
CA ARG A 38 25.39 3.25 1.87
C ARG A 38 24.01 2.85 2.38
N LYS A 39 23.76 1.55 2.55
CA LYS A 39 22.44 1.00 2.89
C LYS A 39 21.77 1.66 4.09
N LEU A 40 22.52 1.87 5.18
CA LEU A 40 21.99 2.47 6.42
C LEU A 40 21.55 3.93 6.24
N PHE A 41 22.15 4.65 5.29
CA PHE A 41 21.78 6.04 5.02
C PHE A 41 20.47 6.15 4.23
N PHE A 42 20.25 5.22 3.29
CA PHE A 42 19.10 5.26 2.41
C PHE A 42 17.88 4.50 2.95
N SER A 43 18.06 3.54 3.87
CA SER A 43 16.95 2.76 4.41
C SER A 43 15.86 3.65 5.03
N GLY A 44 14.62 3.51 4.57
CA GLY A 44 13.49 4.35 4.98
C GLY A 44 13.42 5.73 4.31
N ALA A 45 14.35 6.05 3.42
CA ALA A 45 14.38 7.34 2.73
C ALA A 45 13.26 7.46 1.68
N SER A 46 12.77 8.69 1.51
CA SER A 46 11.94 9.09 0.39
C SER A 46 12.73 10.04 -0.50
N LEU A 47 12.92 9.66 -1.76
CA LEU A 47 13.72 10.41 -2.74
C LEU A 47 12.84 11.22 -3.69
N LEU A 48 13.35 12.36 -4.14
CA LEU A 48 12.83 13.07 -5.30
C LEU A 48 13.73 12.78 -6.51
N LEU A 49 13.19 12.10 -7.52
CA LEU A 49 13.86 11.83 -8.78
C LEU A 49 13.70 13.03 -9.73
N ASP A 50 14.81 13.70 -10.02
CA ASP A 50 14.92 14.67 -11.10
C ASP A 50 15.50 13.96 -12.33
N THR A 51 14.66 13.76 -13.35
CA THR A 51 15.01 13.01 -14.56
C THR A 51 15.97 13.77 -15.46
N ASN A 52 16.12 15.08 -15.25
CA ASN A 52 16.93 15.97 -16.08
C ASN A 52 16.63 15.77 -17.58
N ASP A 53 15.34 15.83 -17.93
CA ASP A 53 14.77 15.65 -19.27
C ASP A 53 14.94 14.26 -19.89
N ARG A 54 15.45 13.27 -19.15
CA ARG A 54 15.43 11.88 -19.58
C ARG A 54 14.01 11.31 -19.55
N ILE A 55 13.59 10.71 -20.65
CA ILE A 55 12.35 9.95 -20.73
C ILE A 55 12.62 8.54 -20.21
N PHE A 56 11.85 8.11 -19.22
CA PHE A 56 11.83 6.73 -18.75
C PHE A 56 10.56 6.03 -19.24
N SER A 57 10.72 4.80 -19.72
CA SER A 57 9.60 3.89 -19.97
C SER A 57 8.97 3.40 -18.66
N GLU A 58 7.73 2.92 -18.73
CA GLU A 58 7.06 2.34 -17.56
C GLU A 58 7.82 1.14 -16.97
N GLU A 59 8.45 0.33 -17.82
CA GLU A 59 9.25 -0.81 -17.41
C GLU A 59 10.51 -0.36 -16.65
N GLU A 60 11.21 0.66 -17.15
CA GLU A 60 12.38 1.23 -16.46
C GLU A 60 12.00 1.81 -15.09
N LEU A 61 10.88 2.55 -14.99
CA LEU A 61 10.40 3.07 -13.72
C LEU A 61 10.01 1.96 -12.74
N LYS A 62 9.41 0.87 -13.23
CA LYS A 62 9.09 -0.31 -12.42
C LYS A 62 10.34 -1.01 -11.92
N ASN A 63 11.34 -1.18 -12.77
CA ASN A 63 12.63 -1.78 -12.41
C ASN A 63 13.37 -0.93 -11.38
N LEU A 64 13.35 0.40 -11.56
CA LEU A 64 13.90 1.35 -10.60
C LEU A 64 13.16 1.29 -9.26
N GLY A 65 11.83 1.18 -9.29
CA GLY A 65 10.97 0.94 -8.12
C GLY A 65 11.39 -0.30 -7.35
N SER A 66 11.50 -1.45 -8.02
CA SER A 66 11.93 -2.72 -7.42
C SER A 66 13.35 -2.64 -6.82
N LEU A 67 14.26 -1.95 -7.51
CA LEU A 67 15.62 -1.73 -7.01
C LEU A 67 15.60 -0.94 -5.69
N PHE A 68 14.94 0.21 -5.67
CA PHE A 68 14.87 1.04 -4.47
C PHE A 68 14.13 0.34 -3.31
N GLN A 69 13.05 -0.38 -3.61
CA GLN A 69 12.29 -1.15 -2.63
C GLN A 69 13.15 -2.19 -1.91
N LYS A 70 14.04 -2.90 -2.62
CA LYS A 70 14.99 -3.87 -2.03
C LYS A 70 15.83 -3.26 -0.90
N TYR A 71 16.10 -1.95 -0.98
CA TYR A 71 16.87 -1.21 0.01
C TYR A 71 15.97 -0.41 0.99
N GLY A 72 14.65 -0.59 0.94
CA GLY A 72 13.68 0.12 1.76
C GLY A 72 13.55 1.60 1.39
N VAL A 73 13.77 1.93 0.12
CA VAL A 73 13.73 3.30 -0.40
C VAL A 73 12.49 3.48 -1.26
N SER A 74 11.79 4.61 -1.05
CA SER A 74 10.74 5.07 -1.96
C SER A 74 11.21 6.27 -2.77
N PHE A 75 10.59 6.52 -3.92
CA PHE A 75 10.85 7.75 -4.67
C PHE A 75 9.61 8.30 -5.37
N ARG A 76 9.62 9.59 -5.65
CA ARG A 76 8.65 10.28 -6.51
C ARG A 76 9.39 10.99 -7.63
N ILE A 77 8.74 11.16 -8.78
CA ILE A 77 9.29 11.95 -9.89
C ILE A 77 8.96 13.42 -9.67
N LYS A 78 9.91 14.31 -9.94
CA LYS A 78 9.70 15.75 -9.83
C LYS A 78 8.57 16.20 -10.77
N GLY A 79 7.52 16.78 -10.20
CA GLY A 79 6.31 17.19 -10.92
C GLY A 79 5.21 16.12 -10.97
N GLU A 80 5.43 14.94 -10.40
CA GLU A 80 4.43 13.88 -10.29
C GLU A 80 4.08 13.57 -8.83
N GLU A 81 2.85 13.15 -8.59
CA GLU A 81 2.40 12.71 -7.26
C GLU A 81 2.64 11.22 -7.01
N LYS A 82 2.86 10.44 -8.08
CA LYS A 82 3.01 8.99 -8.01
C LYS A 82 4.27 8.59 -7.23
N ILE A 83 4.08 7.70 -6.25
CA ILE A 83 5.16 7.13 -5.44
C ILE A 83 5.53 5.73 -5.99
N TYR A 84 6.83 5.49 -6.07
CA TYR A 84 7.45 4.23 -6.48
C TYR A 84 8.28 3.66 -5.32
N GLY A 85 8.54 2.35 -5.35
CA GLY A 85 9.38 1.68 -4.35
C GLY A 85 8.70 1.41 -3.01
N THR A 86 7.38 1.60 -2.92
CA THR A 86 6.56 1.17 -1.78
C THR A 86 5.98 -0.22 -2.03
N GLU A 87 5.78 -1.01 -0.98
CA GLU A 87 4.87 -2.16 -1.05
C GLU A 87 3.47 -1.63 -1.31
N PHE A 88 3.05 -1.63 -2.57
CA PHE A 88 1.63 -1.61 -2.85
C PHE A 88 1.10 -3.00 -2.47
N LEU A 89 0.15 -3.06 -1.52
CA LEU A 89 -0.67 -4.25 -1.35
C LEU A 89 -1.15 -4.63 -2.75
N ASN A 90 -0.89 -5.85 -3.18
CA ASN A 90 -1.33 -6.30 -4.48
C ASN A 90 -2.84 -6.57 -4.42
N LEU A 91 -3.63 -5.49 -4.53
CA LEU A 91 -5.09 -5.51 -4.45
C LEU A 91 -5.72 -6.20 -5.67
N SER A 92 -4.94 -6.58 -6.69
CA SER A 92 -5.43 -7.35 -7.83
C SER A 92 -5.89 -8.77 -7.46
N ASN A 93 -5.53 -9.24 -6.26
CA ASN A 93 -6.03 -10.48 -5.68
C ASN A 93 -7.21 -10.27 -4.71
N LEU A 94 -7.77 -9.05 -4.61
CA LEU A 94 -9.01 -8.85 -3.89
C LEU A 94 -10.13 -9.57 -4.65
N GLN A 95 -10.48 -10.76 -4.17
CA GLN A 95 -11.72 -11.40 -4.59
C GLN A 95 -12.89 -10.50 -4.18
N GLU A 96 -13.91 -10.37 -5.04
CA GLU A 96 -15.15 -9.71 -4.66
C GLU A 96 -15.73 -10.40 -3.42
N GLU A 97 -15.66 -9.73 -2.27
CA GLU A 97 -16.27 -10.23 -1.05
C GLU A 97 -17.67 -9.63 -0.91
N LYS A 98 -18.67 -10.51 -0.79
CA LYS A 98 -20.03 -10.08 -0.43
C LYS A 98 -20.00 -9.43 0.95
N MET A 99 -20.63 -8.27 1.08
CA MET A 99 -20.75 -7.55 2.34
C MET A 99 -22.18 -7.05 2.55
N ALA A 100 -22.71 -7.28 3.75
CA ALA A 100 -23.95 -6.68 4.22
C ALA A 100 -23.64 -5.52 5.18
N VAL A 101 -24.33 -4.39 5.01
CA VAL A 101 -24.18 -3.21 5.88
C VAL A 101 -25.49 -2.96 6.63
N VAL A 102 -25.42 -3.00 7.95
CA VAL A 102 -26.52 -2.73 8.87
C VAL A 102 -26.29 -1.34 9.45
N THR A 103 -27.18 -0.40 9.14
CA THR A 103 -27.01 1.02 9.48
C THR A 103 -27.76 1.45 10.75
N HIS A 104 -28.12 0.48 11.60
CA HIS A 104 -28.90 0.71 12.81
C HIS A 104 -28.49 -0.24 13.95
N THR A 105 -28.89 0.09 15.18
CA THR A 105 -28.72 -0.76 16.36
C THR A 105 -29.50 -2.06 16.23
N MET A 106 -28.81 -3.19 16.43
CA MET A 106 -29.41 -4.52 16.54
C MET A 106 -30.03 -4.69 17.93
N ARG A 107 -31.35 -4.84 17.99
CA ARG A 107 -32.15 -4.99 19.23
C ARG A 107 -32.44 -6.47 19.53
N SER A 108 -32.77 -6.75 20.78
CA SER A 108 -33.13 -8.11 21.24
C SER A 108 -34.10 -8.80 20.29
N GLY A 109 -33.80 -10.05 19.91
CA GLY A 109 -34.57 -10.87 18.99
C GLY A 109 -34.24 -10.66 17.50
N GLN A 110 -33.45 -9.64 17.14
CA GLN A 110 -32.98 -9.49 15.76
C GLN A 110 -31.79 -10.41 15.50
N SER A 111 -31.85 -11.17 14.40
CA SER A 111 -30.76 -12.06 13.97
C SER A 111 -30.42 -11.81 12.50
N ILE A 112 -29.13 -11.72 12.20
CA ILE A 112 -28.59 -11.64 10.84
C ILE A 112 -27.78 -12.90 10.56
N LYS A 113 -27.99 -13.49 9.38
CA LYS A 113 -27.17 -14.58 8.83
C LYS A 113 -26.76 -14.19 7.42
N PHE A 114 -25.46 -14.04 7.17
CA PHE A 114 -24.96 -13.55 5.89
C PHE A 114 -23.72 -14.31 5.38
N ASP A 115 -23.82 -14.88 4.18
CA ASP A 115 -22.71 -15.53 3.51
C ASP A 115 -21.76 -14.49 2.89
N GLY A 116 -20.84 -14.00 3.71
CA GLY A 116 -19.92 -12.92 3.42
C GLY A 116 -19.50 -12.23 4.71
N SER A 117 -19.09 -10.97 4.59
CA SER A 117 -18.76 -10.11 5.74
C SER A 117 -19.96 -9.25 6.15
N VAL A 118 -20.10 -8.92 7.42
CA VAL A 118 -21.16 -8.01 7.93
C VAL A 118 -20.52 -6.78 8.57
N VAL A 119 -21.04 -5.60 8.26
CA VAL A 119 -20.73 -4.34 8.96
C VAL A 119 -21.96 -3.88 9.71
N VAL A 120 -21.82 -3.58 11.00
CA VAL A 120 -22.87 -2.97 11.82
C VAL A 120 -22.42 -1.57 12.24
N LEU A 121 -23.12 -0.55 11.74
CA LEU A 121 -22.98 0.85 12.14
C LEU A 121 -23.99 1.15 13.25
N GLY A 122 -23.73 0.59 14.42
CA GLY A 122 -24.59 0.70 15.59
C GLY A 122 -24.26 -0.33 16.66
N ASP A 123 -24.97 -0.25 17.77
CA ASP A 123 -24.84 -1.19 18.88
C ASP A 123 -25.49 -2.54 18.55
N ILE A 124 -25.03 -3.60 19.21
CA ILE A 124 -25.68 -4.90 19.24
C ILE A 124 -26.13 -5.17 20.67
N ASN A 125 -27.43 -5.09 20.94
CA ASN A 125 -27.98 -5.30 22.27
C ASN A 125 -28.11 -6.78 22.62
N GLU A 126 -28.31 -7.05 23.92
CA GLU A 126 -28.55 -8.40 24.45
C GLU A 126 -29.72 -9.06 23.72
N GLY A 127 -29.58 -10.35 23.40
CA GLY A 127 -30.56 -11.12 22.64
C GLY A 127 -30.57 -10.83 21.13
N ALA A 128 -29.74 -9.92 20.61
CA ALA A 128 -29.50 -9.79 19.18
C ALA A 128 -28.34 -10.71 18.73
N GLU A 129 -28.34 -11.11 17.47
CA GLU A 129 -27.38 -12.06 16.92
C GLU A 129 -26.89 -11.65 15.52
N VAL A 130 -25.58 -11.78 15.27
CA VAL A 130 -24.97 -11.57 13.95
C VAL A 130 -24.08 -12.75 13.60
N ASN A 131 -24.42 -13.47 12.54
CA ASN A 131 -23.68 -14.59 12.01
C ASN A 131 -23.17 -14.27 10.60
N ALA A 132 -21.85 -14.34 10.40
CA ALA A 132 -21.20 -14.10 9.11
C ALA A 132 -20.25 -15.26 8.77
N SER A 133 -20.23 -15.68 7.50
CA SER A 133 -19.30 -16.72 7.04
C SER A 133 -17.86 -16.22 6.91
N LYS A 134 -17.66 -14.90 6.84
CA LYS A 134 -16.34 -14.25 6.84
C LYS A 134 -16.17 -13.35 8.07
N ASN A 135 -16.04 -12.04 7.87
CA ASN A 135 -15.70 -11.09 8.92
C ASN A 135 -16.95 -10.38 9.48
N VAL A 136 -16.88 -9.93 10.73
CA VAL A 136 -17.88 -9.02 11.32
C VAL A 136 -17.18 -7.75 11.82
N TYR A 137 -17.59 -6.60 11.32
CA TYR A 137 -17.10 -5.28 11.72
C TYR A 137 -18.21 -4.53 12.44
N ILE A 138 -17.96 -4.07 13.66
CA ILE A 138 -18.99 -3.38 14.46
C ILE A 138 -18.45 -2.04 14.93
N PHE A 139 -19.20 -1.00 14.62
CA PHE A 139 -18.95 0.38 15.02
C PHE A 139 -19.98 0.79 16.07
N GLY A 140 -19.86 0.20 17.27
CA GLY A 140 -20.78 0.37 18.39
C GLY A 140 -20.46 -0.53 19.58
N ILE A 141 -21.34 -0.58 20.57
CA ILE A 141 -21.25 -1.43 21.76
C ILE A 141 -21.88 -2.79 21.49
N VAL A 142 -21.20 -3.87 21.90
CA VAL A 142 -21.70 -5.24 21.76
C VAL A 142 -22.12 -5.82 23.11
N ARG A 143 -23.34 -6.34 23.17
CA ARG A 143 -23.96 -7.10 24.26
C ARG A 143 -24.66 -8.37 23.78
N GLY A 144 -24.92 -8.49 22.47
CA GLY A 144 -25.50 -9.67 21.84
C GLY A 144 -24.45 -10.71 21.43
N ILE A 145 -24.86 -11.66 20.58
CA ILE A 145 -24.04 -12.79 20.10
C ILE A 145 -23.48 -12.45 18.71
N ILE A 146 -22.20 -12.74 18.50
CA ILE A 146 -21.53 -12.57 17.20
C ILE A 146 -20.77 -13.84 16.87
N ASN A 147 -21.08 -14.41 15.71
CA ASN A 147 -20.31 -15.50 15.12
C ASN A 147 -19.74 -15.04 13.77
N ALA A 148 -18.43 -15.14 13.62
CA ALA A 148 -17.71 -14.81 12.40
C ALA A 148 -16.90 -16.05 11.96
N GLY A 149 -16.71 -16.23 10.66
CA GLY A 149 -16.06 -17.42 10.11
C GLY A 149 -16.89 -18.69 10.25
N GLU A 150 -18.16 -18.59 10.63
CA GLU A 150 -19.02 -19.75 10.85
C GLU A 150 -19.67 -20.18 9.53
N LYS A 151 -19.70 -21.48 9.28
CA LYS A 151 -20.39 -22.02 8.10
C LYS A 151 -21.89 -21.77 8.24
N ILE A 152 -22.44 -20.89 7.43
CA ILE A 152 -23.88 -20.66 7.40
C ILE A 152 -24.56 -21.84 6.68
N ILE A 153 -25.23 -22.68 7.46
CA ILE A 153 -26.06 -23.77 6.95
C ILE A 153 -27.47 -23.21 6.79
N SER A 154 -27.91 -23.07 5.54
CA SER A 154 -29.28 -22.67 5.17
C SER A 154 -30.26 -23.83 5.29
#